data_AF-A0A9E0T856-F1
#
_entry.id   AF-A0A9E0T856-F1
#
_cell.length_a   1.000
_cell.length_b   1.000
_cell.length_c   1.000
_cell.angle_alpha   90.00
_cell.angle_beta   90.00
_cell.angle_gamma   90.00
#
_symmetry.space_group_name_H-M   'P 1'
#
loop_
_entity.id
_entity.type
_entity.pdbx_description
1 polymer ?
#
loop_
_entity_poly.entity_id
_entity_poly.type
_entity_poly.pdbx_seq_one_letter_code
_entity_poly.pdbx_strand_id
1 'polypeptide(L)'
;MTDTAANTVLTVPLHRLAHGRTGDKGNRSNISVIAWHPALWELLVDQVTEETVATQFALRQPSRVTRYLLPRLHAMNFVLDGVLDGGVNDALNLDSHGKALSFLLLDLPVRVPAALAQHLAGPR
;
A
#
# COMPACT_ATOMS: atom_id res chain seq x y z
N MET A 1 34.27 17.13 -3.16
CA MET A 1 33.51 16.56 -4.29
C MET A 1 32.40 15.72 -3.69
N THR A 2 31.30 16.37 -3.29
CA THR A 2 30.19 15.76 -2.57
C THR A 2 29.23 15.09 -3.55
N ASP A 3 28.82 13.89 -3.17
CA ASP A 3 28.09 12.87 -3.92
C ASP A 3 26.72 13.35 -4.45
N THR A 4 26.66 13.69 -5.73
CA THR A 4 25.41 14.05 -6.44
C THR A 4 24.52 12.82 -6.69
N ALA A 5 25.05 11.59 -6.65
CA ALA A 5 24.28 10.37 -6.89
C ALA A 5 23.37 10.01 -5.70
N ALA A 6 23.80 10.34 -4.47
CA ALA A 6 23.03 10.11 -3.25
C ALA A 6 21.69 10.86 -3.18
N ASN A 7 21.50 11.93 -3.96
CA ASN A 7 20.30 12.77 -3.88
C ASN A 7 19.27 12.52 -5.00
N THR A 8 19.46 11.48 -5.81
CA THR A 8 18.50 11.14 -6.87
C THR A 8 17.32 10.36 -6.28
N VAL A 9 16.08 10.80 -6.57
CA VAL A 9 14.85 10.15 -6.12
C VAL A 9 14.05 9.68 -7.34
N LEU A 10 13.61 8.43 -7.29
CA LEU A 10 12.76 7.79 -8.31
C LEU A 10 11.35 7.67 -7.77
N THR A 11 10.33 7.85 -8.60
CA THR A 11 8.95 7.53 -8.22
C THR A 11 8.56 6.21 -8.87
N VAL A 12 8.18 5.23 -8.05
CA VAL A 12 7.75 3.90 -8.52
C VAL A 12 6.48 3.47 -7.80
N PRO A 13 5.66 2.59 -8.39
CA PRO A 13 4.48 2.07 -7.71
C PRO A 13 4.85 1.16 -6.54
N LEU A 14 3.99 1.14 -5.51
CA LEU A 14 4.18 0.42 -4.25
C LEU A 14 4.48 -1.07 -4.43
N HIS A 15 3.95 -1.73 -5.47
CA HIS A 15 4.25 -3.14 -5.75
C HIS A 15 5.74 -3.43 -5.96
N ARG A 16 6.54 -2.43 -6.32
CA ARG A 16 7.99 -2.58 -6.43
C ARG A 16 8.67 -2.65 -5.06
N LEU A 17 8.05 -2.14 -4.00
CA LEU A 17 8.59 -2.11 -2.65
C LEU A 17 7.99 -3.17 -1.72
N ALA A 18 6.75 -3.58 -1.98
CA ALA A 18 5.99 -4.45 -1.09
C ALA A 18 5.03 -5.36 -1.85
N HIS A 19 4.63 -6.46 -1.21
CA HIS A 19 3.46 -7.22 -1.63
C HIS A 19 2.23 -6.90 -0.79
N GLY A 20 1.08 -7.05 -1.43
CA GLY A 20 -0.23 -6.86 -0.84
C GLY A 20 -0.96 -8.18 -0.65
N ARG A 21 -1.76 -8.28 0.40
CA ARG A 21 -2.85 -9.27 0.48
C ARG A 21 -4.09 -8.55 1.01
N THR A 22 -5.25 -8.98 0.54
CA THR A 22 -6.53 -8.49 1.05
C THR A 22 -7.30 -9.58 1.76
N GLY A 23 -8.15 -9.13 2.69
CA GLY A 23 -9.28 -9.87 3.22
C GLY A 23 -10.44 -8.92 3.44
N ASP A 24 -11.63 -9.46 3.63
CA ASP A 24 -12.84 -8.69 3.87
C ASP A 24 -13.59 -9.19 5.12
N LYS A 25 -14.37 -8.30 5.73
CA LYS A 25 -15.32 -8.65 6.80
C LYS A 25 -16.48 -7.66 6.82
N GLY A 26 -17.62 -8.05 6.27
CA GLY A 26 -18.78 -7.17 6.13
C GLY A 26 -18.48 -6.06 5.10
N ASN A 27 -18.72 -4.80 5.45
CA ASN A 27 -18.38 -3.66 4.58
C ASN A 27 -16.98 -3.09 4.86
N ARG A 28 -16.04 -3.95 5.28
CA ARG A 28 -14.67 -3.56 5.60
C ARG A 28 -13.68 -4.34 4.78
N SER A 29 -12.67 -3.66 4.25
CA SER A 29 -11.52 -4.29 3.62
C SER A 29 -10.31 -4.17 4.54
N ASN A 30 -9.59 -5.28 4.67
CA ASN A 30 -8.29 -5.35 5.30
C ASN A 30 -7.23 -5.53 4.22
N ILE A 31 -6.19 -4.70 4.22
CA ILE A 31 -5.10 -4.77 3.25
C ILE A 31 -3.77 -4.79 3.98
N SER A 32 -3.07 -5.92 3.93
CA SER A 32 -1.71 -6.04 4.45
C SER A 32 -0.71 -5.63 3.38
N VAL A 33 0.25 -4.78 3.73
CA VAL A 33 1.40 -4.39 2.91
C VAL A 33 2.67 -4.89 3.61
N ILE A 34 3.45 -5.72 2.94
CA ILE A 34 4.64 -6.36 3.51
C ILE A 34 5.84 -6.02 2.62
N ALA A 35 6.86 -5.40 3.21
CA ALA A 35 8.05 -4.97 2.48
C ALA A 35 8.78 -6.17 1.86
N TRP A 36 9.26 -6.02 0.61
CA TRP A 36 10.12 -7.04 -0.01
C TRP A 36 11.48 -7.16 0.67
N HIS A 37 11.94 -6.08 1.30
CA HIS A 37 13.22 -6.03 1.99
C HIS A 37 13.14 -5.10 3.21
N PRO A 38 13.77 -5.44 4.36
CA PRO A 38 13.78 -4.61 5.58
C PRO A 38 14.24 -3.17 5.36
N ALA A 39 15.20 -2.94 4.46
CA ALA A 39 15.72 -1.59 4.15
C ALA A 39 14.67 -0.64 3.54
N LEU A 40 13.55 -1.17 3.05
CA LEU A 40 12.44 -0.38 2.51
C LEU A 40 11.42 0.02 3.59
N TRP A 41 11.52 -0.54 4.79
CA TRP A 41 10.49 -0.43 5.82
C TRP A 41 10.22 1.01 6.26
N GLU A 42 11.27 1.76 6.63
CA GLU A 42 11.11 3.16 7.07
C GLU A 42 10.48 4.03 5.96
N LEU A 43 10.90 3.81 4.71
CA LEU A 43 10.35 4.51 3.56
C LEU A 43 8.83 4.26 3.37
N LEU A 44 8.39 3.01 3.63
CA LEU A 44 6.98 2.64 3.59
C LEU A 44 6.21 3.25 4.75
N VAL A 45 6.77 3.27 5.96
CA VAL A 45 6.16 3.90 7.14
C VAL A 45 5.92 5.39 6.91
N ASP A 46 6.85 6.08 6.25
CA ASP A 46 6.76 7.51 6.00
C ASP A 46 5.71 7.88 4.95
N GLN A 47 5.55 7.06 3.90
CA GLN A 47 4.75 7.44 2.73
C GLN A 47 3.41 6.71 2.60
N VAL A 48 3.30 5.49 3.14
CA VAL A 48 2.07 4.69 3.09
C VAL A 48 1.31 4.93 4.39
N THR A 49 0.69 6.11 4.49
CA THR A 49 -0.03 6.60 5.68
C THR A 49 -1.54 6.41 5.54
N GLU A 50 -2.29 6.60 6.62
CA GLU A 50 -3.76 6.58 6.56
C GLU A 50 -4.30 7.61 5.56
N GLU A 51 -3.67 8.80 5.52
CA GLU A 51 -4.04 9.88 4.59
C GLU A 51 -3.76 9.49 3.14
N THR A 52 -2.56 9.00 2.81
CA THR A 52 -2.23 8.64 1.42
C THR A 52 -3.08 7.47 0.93
N VAL A 53 -3.40 6.52 1.81
CA VAL A 53 -4.35 5.44 1.51
C VAL A 53 -5.78 5.97 1.33
N ALA A 54 -6.26 6.88 2.18
CA ALA A 54 -7.58 7.49 2.00
C ALA A 54 -7.68 8.22 0.65
N THR A 55 -6.63 8.96 0.24
CA THR A 55 -6.56 9.60 -1.07
C THR A 55 -6.59 8.59 -2.22
N GLN A 56 -5.79 7.53 -2.15
CA GLN A 56 -5.75 6.49 -3.19
C GLN A 56 -7.11 5.79 -3.36
N PHE A 57 -7.90 5.72 -2.28
CA PHE A 57 -9.23 5.11 -2.26
C PHE A 57 -10.38 6.12 -2.35
N ALA A 58 -10.13 7.38 -2.73
CA ALA A 58 -11.14 8.44 -2.70
C ALA A 58 -12.44 8.10 -3.47
N LEU A 59 -12.33 7.39 -4.60
CA LEU A 59 -13.50 6.95 -5.39
C LEU A 59 -14.40 5.96 -4.64
N ARG A 60 -13.87 5.26 -3.63
CA ARG A 60 -14.61 4.34 -2.76
C ARG A 60 -15.14 5.02 -1.49
N GLN A 61 -14.80 6.29 -1.27
CA GLN A 61 -15.25 7.10 -0.15
C GLN A 61 -15.16 6.37 1.21
N PRO A 62 -13.99 5.86 1.60
CA PRO A 62 -13.83 5.22 2.91
C PRO A 62 -14.27 6.17 4.02
N SER A 63 -15.16 5.68 4.89
CA SER A 63 -15.58 6.43 6.07
C SER A 63 -14.47 6.55 7.11
N ARG A 64 -13.55 5.58 7.13
CA ARG A 64 -12.36 5.57 7.97
C ARG A 64 -11.27 4.69 7.37
N VAL A 65 -10.02 5.13 7.51
CA VAL A 65 -8.83 4.33 7.25
C VAL A 65 -8.03 4.24 8.55
N THR A 66 -7.66 3.03 8.96
CA THR A 66 -6.80 2.81 10.14
C THR A 66 -5.58 1.99 9.77
N ARG A 67 -4.39 2.43 10.19
CA ARG A 67 -3.10 1.78 9.92
C ARG A 67 -2.55 1.15 11.20
N TYR A 68 -2.18 -0.13 11.09
CA TYR A 68 -1.53 -0.89 12.14
C TYR A 68 -0.13 -1.29 11.67
N LEU A 69 0.90 -0.80 12.34
CA LEU A 69 2.29 -1.14 12.01
C LEU A 69 2.70 -2.44 12.71
N LEU A 70 3.47 -3.27 12.01
CA LEU A 70 4.03 -4.53 12.49
C LEU A 70 5.55 -4.54 12.22
N PRO A 71 6.35 -3.74 12.95
CA PRO A 71 7.75 -3.48 12.61
C PRO A 71 8.63 -4.75 12.57
N ARG A 72 8.36 -5.72 13.46
CA ARG A 72 9.09 -7.00 13.50
C ARG A 72 8.90 -7.87 12.26
N LEU A 73 7.87 -7.59 11.47
CA LEU A 73 7.56 -8.28 10.21
C LEU A 73 7.82 -7.38 9.00
N HIS A 74 8.26 -6.14 9.20
CA HIS A 74 8.33 -5.10 8.16
C HIS A 74 7.04 -5.01 7.35
N ALA A 75 5.92 -5.06 8.07
CA ALA A 75 4.59 -5.10 7.52
C ALA A 75 3.70 -4.04 8.15
N MET A 76 2.67 -3.64 7.44
CA MET A 76 1.58 -2.84 7.96
C MET A 76 0.26 -3.37 7.46
N ASN A 77 -0.80 -3.10 8.22
CA ASN A 77 -2.13 -3.52 7.90
C ASN A 77 -3.06 -2.32 7.89
N PHE A 78 -3.81 -2.16 6.83
CA PHE A 78 -4.88 -1.16 6.73
C PHE A 78 -6.24 -1.81 6.94
N VAL A 79 -7.11 -1.10 7.64
CA VAL A 79 -8.54 -1.40 7.72
C VAL A 79 -9.28 -0.20 7.14
N LEU A 80 -10.03 -0.44 6.07
CA LEU A 80 -10.83 0.56 5.36
C LEU A 80 -12.30 0.24 5.61
N ASP A 81 -13.02 1.19 6.21
CA ASP A 81 -14.43 1.06 6.56
C ASP A 81 -15.33 1.68 5.47
N GLY A 82 -16.32 0.94 4.99
CA GLY A 82 -17.32 1.45 4.04
C GLY A 82 -16.97 1.30 2.56
N VAL A 83 -15.92 0.54 2.22
CA VAL A 83 -15.32 0.51 0.87
C VAL A 83 -15.80 -0.63 -0.05
N LEU A 84 -16.76 -1.44 0.41
CA LEU A 84 -17.27 -2.61 -0.33
C LEU A 84 -18.73 -2.43 -0.78
N ASP A 85 -19.21 -1.19 -0.93
CA ASP A 85 -20.54 -0.85 -1.48
C ASP A 85 -21.71 -1.64 -0.85
N GLY A 86 -21.68 -1.85 0.48
CA GLY A 86 -22.69 -2.62 1.22
C GLY A 86 -22.20 -4.00 1.68
N GLY A 87 -21.07 -4.47 1.18
CA GLY A 87 -20.42 -5.73 1.55
C GLY A 87 -20.57 -6.83 0.49
N VAL A 88 -19.80 -7.91 0.67
CA VAL A 88 -19.65 -9.03 -0.30
C VAL A 88 -20.97 -9.65 -0.77
N ASN A 89 -22.01 -9.63 0.06
CA ASN A 89 -23.30 -10.27 -0.24
C ASN A 89 -24.29 -9.38 -1.00
N ASP A 90 -24.09 -8.06 -1.04
CA ASP A 90 -24.97 -7.10 -1.73
C ASP A 90 -24.25 -6.33 -2.87
N ALA A 91 -22.94 -6.54 -3.03
CA ALA A 91 -22.15 -5.85 -4.03
C ALA A 91 -22.36 -6.43 -5.45
N LEU A 92 -22.85 -5.61 -6.38
CA LEU A 92 -22.82 -5.85 -7.84
C LEU A 92 -21.40 -5.74 -8.45
N ASN A 93 -20.36 -5.63 -7.61
CA ASN A 93 -18.97 -5.51 -8.06
C ASN A 93 -18.39 -6.86 -8.47
N LEU A 94 -17.63 -6.86 -9.57
CA LEU A 94 -17.00 -8.03 -10.19
C LEU A 94 -15.96 -8.73 -9.28
N ASP A 95 -15.49 -8.06 -8.22
CA ASP A 95 -14.51 -8.56 -7.26
C ASP A 95 -15.04 -8.45 -5.83
N SER A 96 -16.04 -9.28 -5.55
CA SER A 96 -16.70 -9.37 -4.24
C SER A 96 -15.74 -9.72 -3.08
N HIS A 97 -14.55 -10.26 -3.36
CA HIS A 97 -13.54 -10.61 -2.33
C HIS A 97 -12.45 -9.54 -2.13
N GLY A 98 -12.54 -8.39 -2.83
CA GLY A 98 -11.61 -7.27 -2.67
C GLY A 98 -10.15 -7.57 -3.02
N LYS A 99 -9.86 -8.56 -3.87
CA LYS A 99 -8.50 -8.87 -4.35
C LYS A 99 -7.92 -7.72 -5.17
N ALA A 100 -8.73 -7.10 -6.02
CA ALA A 100 -8.44 -5.91 -6.80
C ALA A 100 -8.09 -4.70 -5.92
N LEU A 101 -8.61 -4.60 -4.70
CA LEU A 101 -8.30 -3.49 -3.79
C LEU A 101 -6.84 -3.50 -3.33
N SER A 102 -6.21 -4.67 -3.21
CA SER A 102 -4.76 -4.71 -2.98
C SER A 102 -4.01 -4.11 -4.16
N PHE A 103 -4.41 -4.41 -5.40
CA PHE A 103 -3.77 -3.84 -6.58
C PHE A 103 -3.93 -2.32 -6.66
N LEU A 104 -5.09 -1.78 -6.27
CA LEU A 104 -5.30 -0.34 -6.18
C LEU A 104 -4.33 0.31 -5.18
N LEU A 105 -4.15 -0.28 -3.99
CA LEU A 105 -3.16 0.21 -3.03
C LEU A 105 -1.73 0.04 -3.55
N LEU A 106 -1.43 -1.09 -4.17
CA LEU A 106 -0.10 -1.42 -4.70
C LEU A 106 0.31 -0.56 -5.92
N ASP A 107 -0.62 0.20 -6.49
CA ASP A 107 -0.34 1.21 -7.51
C ASP A 107 0.00 2.59 -6.93
N LEU A 108 -0.09 2.76 -5.61
CA LEU A 108 0.26 4.01 -4.92
C LEU A 108 1.70 4.43 -5.29
N PRO A 109 1.93 5.65 -5.79
CA PRO A 109 3.27 6.14 -6.13
C PRO A 109 4.09 6.39 -4.86
N VAL A 110 5.30 5.84 -4.80
CA VAL A 110 6.25 6.00 -3.70
C VAL A 110 7.54 6.61 -4.21
N ARG A 111 8.05 7.63 -3.52
CA ARG A 111 9.35 8.25 -3.80
C ARG A 111 10.45 7.43 -3.14
N VAL A 112 11.43 6.99 -3.92
CA VAL A 112 12.49 6.07 -3.50
C VAL A 112 13.85 6.69 -3.78
N PRO A 113 14.71 6.90 -2.77
CA PRO A 113 16.11 7.26 -2.99
C PRO A 113 16.81 6.22 -3.87
N ALA A 114 17.63 6.66 -4.82
CA ALA A 114 18.36 5.77 -5.73
C ALA A 114 19.23 4.74 -5.00
N ALA A 115 19.72 5.08 -3.80
CA ALA A 115 20.47 4.17 -2.93
C ALA A 115 19.68 2.90 -2.52
N LEU A 116 18.33 2.96 -2.51
CA LEU A 116 17.46 1.83 -2.19
C LEU A 116 16.98 1.05 -3.43
N ALA A 117 17.32 1.50 -4.64
CA ALA A 117 16.82 0.90 -5.89
C ALA A 117 17.19 -0.58 -6.06
N GLN A 118 18.30 -1.02 -5.46
CA GLN A 118 18.72 -2.43 -5.48
C GLN A 118 17.77 -3.39 -4.76
N HIS A 119 16.90 -2.88 -3.88
CA HIS A 119 15.94 -3.68 -3.12
C HIS A 119 14.55 -3.77 -3.78
N LEU A 120 14.33 -3.08 -4.91
CA LEU A 120 13.05 -3.09 -5.61
C LEU A 120 12.84 -4.42 -6.35
N ALA A 121 11.61 -4.93 -6.32
CA ALA A 121 11.19 -6.09 -7.10
C ALA A 121 10.92 -5.73 -8.57
N GLY A 122 11.03 -6.71 -9.46
CA GLY A 122 10.76 -6.59 -10.89
C GLY A 122 11.89 -5.96 -11.72
N PRO A 123 11.73 -5.86 -13.05
CA PRO A 123 12.76 -5.33 -13.96
C PRO A 123 13.04 -3.85 -13.67
N ARG A 124 14.32 -3.44 -13.68
CA ARG A 124 14.75 -2.08 -13.32
C ARG A 124 14.14 -1.04 -14.23
#